data_AF-A0A8T8K3P7-F1
#
_entry.id   AF-A0A8T8K3P7-F1
#
_cell.length_a   1.000
_cell.length_b   1.000
_cell.length_c   1.000
_cell.angle_alpha   90.00
_cell.angle_beta   90.00
_cell.angle_gamma   90.00
#
_symmetry.space_group_name_H-M   'P 1'
#
loop_
_entity.id
_entity.type
_entity.pdbx_description
1 polymer ?
#
loop_
_entity_poly.entity_id
_entity_poly.type
_entity_poly.pdbx_seq_one_letter_code
_entity_poly.pdbx_strand_id
1 'polypeptide(L)'
;MSSVIWYLYEFAQKSWAEKFTGAKSEHDIVEKPDRFRDFPVVLKEYCIGCGACTAACPSPTAIKLVRDKDTTEEVGRVYPVINNRACIRCGFCAEVCPTEPKTIECGENHLIREEFTILPVEKSYVIDDYLCIRCKKCMKACCVEGAIREEDNRILIDQAKCISCGDCLESCPVKGALKSIHIANLDEQKEIINLVVSKLEKTLEDKEEEIRDLPRDKLFKMELPLKPIMEDSLKILSDEELVHDIIERVTDRLKLRIITWDESKCTQCRLCVKECPSGAITYSPDSGVKRDPDKCLRCSTCYQTCPFGVAGYFVAKFLMDDQEDDGKIMITLKPSLLPITEPIPETLQESK
;
A
#
# COMPACT_ATOMS: atom_id res chain seq x y z
N MET A 1 -50.05 -53.82 -19.28
CA MET A 1 -49.50 -53.67 -20.65
C MET A 1 -50.33 -52.65 -21.43
N SER A 2 -50.29 -51.36 -21.05
CA SER A 2 -51.25 -50.39 -21.60
C SER A 2 -50.67 -48.99 -21.92
N SER A 3 -49.44 -48.66 -21.52
CA SER A 3 -48.83 -47.36 -21.91
C SER A 3 -48.10 -47.43 -23.25
N VAL A 4 -47.27 -48.46 -23.48
CA VAL A 4 -46.45 -48.58 -24.70
C VAL A 4 -47.30 -48.76 -25.96
N ILE A 5 -48.42 -49.49 -25.86
CA ILE A 5 -49.34 -49.71 -26.98
C ILE A 5 -50.03 -48.41 -27.40
N TRP A 6 -50.34 -47.55 -26.43
CA TRP A 6 -50.95 -46.25 -26.70
C TRP A 6 -49.96 -45.29 -27.39
N TYR A 7 -48.69 -45.27 -26.94
CA TYR A 7 -47.63 -44.52 -27.63
C TYR A 7 -47.38 -45.04 -29.05
N LEU A 8 -47.31 -46.36 -29.24
CA LEU A 8 -47.17 -46.95 -30.58
C LEU A 8 -48.33 -46.56 -31.51
N TYR A 9 -49.56 -46.51 -30.97
CA TYR A 9 -50.73 -46.04 -31.72
C TYR A 9 -50.62 -44.56 -32.09
N GLU A 10 -50.12 -43.72 -31.18
CA GLU A 10 -49.92 -42.29 -31.43
C GLU A 10 -48.82 -42.03 -32.49
N PHE A 11 -47.68 -42.74 -32.40
CA PHE A 11 -46.61 -42.69 -33.40
C PHE A 11 -47.02 -43.26 -34.77
N ALA A 12 -47.96 -44.21 -34.80
CA ALA A 12 -48.51 -44.76 -36.03
C ALA A 12 -49.59 -43.87 -36.67
N GLN A 13 -50.02 -42.78 -36.02
CA GLN A 13 -50.95 -41.85 -36.64
C GLN A 13 -50.27 -41.15 -37.83
N LYS A 14 -50.93 -41.24 -38.99
CA LYS A 14 -50.48 -40.58 -40.22
C LYS A 14 -50.26 -39.07 -40.03
N SER A 15 -51.10 -38.42 -39.23
CA SER A 15 -50.97 -36.99 -38.87
C SER A 15 -49.70 -36.70 -38.08
N TRP A 16 -49.27 -37.60 -37.18
CA TRP A 16 -48.02 -37.45 -36.45
C TRP A 16 -46.84 -37.66 -37.39
N ALA A 17 -46.86 -38.71 -38.22
CA ALA A 17 -45.79 -39.00 -39.18
C ALA A 17 -45.62 -37.87 -40.22
N GLU A 18 -46.71 -37.28 -40.72
CA GLU A 18 -46.68 -36.13 -41.64
C GLU A 18 -46.13 -34.87 -40.98
N LYS A 19 -46.49 -34.60 -39.72
CA LYS A 19 -45.93 -33.47 -38.95
C LYS A 19 -44.45 -33.69 -38.62
N PHE A 20 -44.05 -34.91 -38.28
CA PHE A 20 -42.67 -35.23 -37.94
C PHE A 20 -41.75 -35.21 -39.17
N THR A 21 -42.20 -35.77 -40.30
CA THR A 21 -41.44 -35.76 -41.56
C THR A 21 -41.44 -34.40 -42.24
N GLY A 22 -42.51 -33.61 -42.06
CA GLY A 22 -42.64 -32.24 -42.56
C GLY A 22 -42.12 -31.15 -41.63
N ALA A 23 -41.65 -31.48 -40.42
CA ALA A 23 -41.07 -30.53 -39.48
C ALA A 23 -39.75 -29.98 -40.04
N LYS A 24 -39.84 -28.87 -40.77
CA LYS A 24 -38.69 -28.03 -41.07
C LYS A 24 -38.56 -27.06 -39.90
N SER A 25 -37.39 -27.02 -39.26
CA SER A 25 -37.02 -25.85 -38.48
C SER A 25 -37.10 -24.65 -39.42
N GLU A 26 -37.95 -23.66 -39.13
CA GLU A 26 -37.93 -22.40 -39.88
C GLU A 26 -36.48 -21.89 -39.85
N HIS A 27 -35.89 -21.72 -41.04
CA HIS A 27 -34.60 -21.07 -41.19
C HIS A 27 -34.80 -19.56 -41.06
N ASP A 28 -35.33 -19.12 -39.92
CA ASP A 28 -35.10 -17.75 -39.51
C ASP A 28 -33.60 -17.68 -39.20
N ILE A 29 -32.85 -17.22 -40.20
CA ILE A 29 -31.50 -16.72 -40.00
C ILE A 29 -31.69 -15.51 -39.11
N VAL A 30 -31.69 -15.73 -37.80
CA VAL A 30 -31.55 -14.67 -36.81
C VAL A 30 -30.21 -14.04 -37.14
N GLU A 31 -30.21 -12.83 -37.71
CA GLU A 31 -28.99 -12.06 -37.86
C GLU A 31 -28.28 -12.07 -36.51
N LYS A 32 -27.06 -12.62 -36.49
CA LYS A 32 -26.34 -12.79 -35.23
C LYS A 32 -26.13 -11.39 -34.64
N PRO A 33 -26.51 -11.14 -33.37
CA PRO A 33 -26.19 -9.87 -32.74
C PRO A 33 -24.67 -9.64 -32.75
N ASP A 34 -24.22 -8.39 -32.83
CA ASP A 34 -22.79 -8.05 -32.76
C ASP A 34 -22.14 -8.58 -31.47
N ARG A 35 -22.96 -8.70 -30.42
CA ARG A 35 -22.56 -9.28 -29.11
C ARG A 35 -22.43 -10.82 -29.10
N PHE A 36 -22.66 -11.50 -30.22
CA PHE A 36 -22.56 -12.95 -30.28
C PHE A 36 -21.10 -13.39 -30.37
N ARG A 37 -20.67 -14.20 -29.40
CA ARG A 37 -19.32 -14.76 -29.38
C ARG A 37 -19.25 -15.92 -30.38
N ASP A 38 -18.63 -15.64 -31.52
CA ASP A 38 -18.44 -16.63 -32.59
C ASP A 38 -17.30 -17.61 -32.24
N PHE A 39 -17.05 -18.59 -33.12
CA PHE A 39 -15.89 -19.45 -32.99
C PHE A 39 -14.58 -18.64 -33.12
N PRO A 40 -13.52 -19.02 -32.38
CA PRO A 40 -12.28 -18.29 -32.45
C PRO A 40 -11.60 -18.41 -33.83
N VAL A 41 -11.13 -17.29 -34.36
CA VAL A 41 -10.37 -17.17 -35.60
C VAL A 41 -8.88 -17.11 -35.25
N VAL A 42 -8.04 -17.89 -35.94
CA VAL A 42 -6.60 -17.98 -35.68
C VAL A 42 -5.81 -17.31 -36.81
N LEU A 43 -5.07 -16.26 -36.46
CA LEU A 43 -4.11 -15.55 -37.31
C LEU A 43 -2.72 -16.13 -37.06
N LYS A 44 -2.29 -17.03 -37.96
CA LYS A 44 -1.09 -17.87 -37.78
C LYS A 44 0.19 -17.02 -37.77
N GLU A 45 0.13 -15.84 -38.35
CA GLU A 45 1.24 -14.93 -38.60
C GLU A 45 1.79 -14.35 -37.30
N TYR A 46 0.94 -14.21 -36.29
CA TYR A 46 1.28 -13.59 -34.99
C TYR A 46 1.61 -14.61 -33.91
N CYS A 47 1.45 -15.92 -34.17
CA CYS A 47 1.62 -16.94 -33.15
C CYS A 47 3.10 -17.15 -32.79
N ILE A 48 3.41 -16.98 -31.50
CA ILE A 48 4.74 -17.27 -30.94
C ILE A 48 4.87 -18.70 -30.36
N GLY A 49 3.81 -19.52 -30.44
CA GLY A 49 3.83 -20.91 -29.99
C GLY A 49 3.92 -21.12 -28.46
N CYS A 50 3.56 -20.12 -27.64
CA CYS A 50 3.68 -20.18 -26.18
C CYS A 50 2.75 -21.18 -25.48
N GLY A 51 1.67 -21.62 -26.13
CA GLY A 51 0.71 -22.59 -25.58
C GLY A 51 -0.25 -22.07 -24.51
N ALA A 52 -0.24 -20.77 -24.21
CA ALA A 52 -1.16 -20.17 -23.24
C ALA A 52 -2.64 -20.48 -23.53
N CYS A 53 -3.04 -20.47 -24.82
CA CYS A 53 -4.40 -20.79 -25.24
C CYS A 53 -4.81 -22.23 -24.92
N THR A 54 -3.89 -23.21 -25.01
CA THR A 54 -4.19 -24.60 -24.64
C THR A 54 -4.34 -24.77 -23.13
N ALA A 55 -3.55 -24.03 -22.33
CA ALA A 55 -3.63 -24.07 -20.88
C ALA A 55 -4.91 -23.41 -20.34
N ALA A 56 -5.32 -22.29 -20.94
CA ALA A 56 -6.52 -21.56 -20.52
C ALA A 56 -7.83 -22.23 -20.98
N CYS A 57 -7.78 -23.20 -21.88
CA CYS A 57 -8.99 -23.78 -22.45
C CYS A 57 -9.69 -24.73 -21.45
N PRO A 58 -10.92 -24.45 -21.00
CA PRO A 58 -11.69 -25.38 -20.16
C PRO A 58 -12.11 -26.63 -20.94
N SER A 59 -12.11 -26.50 -22.27
CA SER A 59 -12.12 -27.50 -23.34
C SER A 59 -10.80 -28.24 -23.61
N PRO A 60 -10.30 -29.24 -22.87
CA PRO A 60 -8.95 -29.78 -23.11
C PRO A 60 -8.75 -30.40 -24.51
N THR A 61 -9.83 -30.81 -25.18
CA THR A 61 -9.80 -31.35 -26.55
C THR A 61 -10.13 -30.31 -27.62
N ALA A 62 -10.39 -29.05 -27.23
CA ALA A 62 -10.81 -28.01 -28.16
C ALA A 62 -9.66 -27.34 -28.90
N ILE A 63 -8.47 -27.26 -28.30
CA ILE A 63 -7.31 -26.56 -28.90
C ILE A 63 -6.11 -27.50 -28.94
N LYS A 64 -5.49 -27.62 -30.11
CA LYS A 64 -4.25 -28.37 -30.30
C LYS A 64 -3.22 -27.51 -31.02
N LEU A 65 -1.99 -27.46 -30.52
CA LEU A 65 -0.89 -26.84 -31.25
C LEU A 65 -0.40 -27.76 -32.36
N VAL A 66 -0.28 -27.20 -33.57
CA VAL A 66 0.28 -27.85 -34.75
C VAL A 66 1.44 -27.00 -35.25
N ARG A 67 2.44 -27.65 -35.85
CA ARG A 67 3.57 -26.98 -36.50
C ARG A 67 3.57 -27.32 -37.98
N ASP A 68 3.74 -26.32 -38.83
CA ASP A 68 3.95 -26.54 -40.26
C ASP A 68 5.32 -27.18 -40.54
N LYS A 69 5.46 -27.83 -41.71
CA LYS A 69 6.74 -28.42 -42.13
C LYS A 69 7.68 -27.31 -42.59
N ASP A 70 8.95 -27.45 -42.24
CA ASP A 70 10.01 -26.57 -42.75
C ASP A 70 10.18 -26.81 -44.27
N THR A 71 10.16 -25.74 -45.06
CA THR A 71 10.50 -25.76 -46.49
C THR A 71 11.92 -25.22 -46.67
N THR A 72 12.49 -25.33 -47.89
CA THR A 72 13.82 -24.77 -48.18
C THR A 72 13.90 -23.24 -48.06
N GLU A 73 12.75 -22.55 -48.04
CA GLU A 73 12.66 -21.09 -48.05
C GLU A 73 12.04 -20.52 -46.76
N GLU A 74 11.24 -21.30 -46.01
CA GLU A 74 10.55 -20.83 -44.80
C GLU A 74 10.60 -21.83 -43.64
N VAL A 75 10.82 -21.31 -42.44
CA VAL A 75 10.73 -22.09 -41.19
C VAL A 75 9.25 -22.24 -40.79
N GLY A 76 8.81 -23.48 -40.57
CA GLY A 76 7.45 -23.84 -40.20
C GLY A 76 7.07 -23.28 -38.83
N ARG A 77 5.94 -22.57 -38.78
CA ARG A 77 5.42 -21.91 -37.57
C ARG A 77 4.54 -22.84 -36.75
N VAL A 78 4.49 -22.60 -35.44
CA VAL A 78 3.59 -23.29 -34.50
C VAL A 78 2.36 -22.43 -34.31
N TYR A 79 1.16 -22.99 -34.47
CA TYR A 79 -0.12 -22.29 -34.26
C TYR A 79 -1.20 -23.22 -33.69
N PRO A 80 -2.21 -22.66 -33.00
CA PRO A 80 -3.33 -23.44 -32.50
C PRO A 80 -4.33 -23.78 -33.61
N VAL A 81 -4.80 -25.03 -33.61
CA VAL A 81 -5.94 -25.51 -34.40
C VAL A 81 -7.10 -25.77 -33.44
N ILE A 82 -8.27 -25.22 -33.77
CA ILE A 82 -9.44 -25.22 -32.89
C ILE A 82 -10.51 -26.16 -33.45
N ASN A 83 -10.99 -27.06 -32.60
CA ASN A 83 -12.07 -27.99 -32.92
C ASN A 83 -13.42 -27.39 -32.52
N ASN A 84 -14.18 -26.95 -33.53
CA ASN A 84 -15.49 -26.31 -33.34
C ASN A 84 -16.53 -27.20 -32.64
N ARG A 85 -16.36 -28.53 -32.62
CA ARG A 85 -17.26 -29.44 -31.90
C ARG A 85 -17.00 -29.50 -30.40
N ALA A 86 -15.77 -29.21 -29.97
CA ALA A 86 -15.36 -29.24 -28.56
C ALA A 86 -15.26 -27.83 -27.95
N CYS A 87 -15.21 -26.79 -28.79
CA CYS A 87 -15.17 -25.39 -28.35
C CYS A 87 -16.53 -24.95 -27.82
N ILE A 88 -16.57 -24.56 -26.54
CA ILE A 88 -17.77 -24.01 -25.88
C ILE A 88 -17.90 -22.48 -26.05
N ARG A 89 -17.04 -21.87 -26.87
CA ARG A 89 -17.02 -20.42 -27.19
C ARG A 89 -16.92 -19.54 -25.92
N CYS A 90 -15.99 -19.87 -25.01
CA CYS A 90 -15.77 -19.08 -23.78
C CYS A 90 -14.83 -17.87 -23.96
N GLY A 91 -14.07 -17.77 -25.05
CA GLY A 91 -13.21 -16.60 -25.34
C GLY A 91 -11.85 -16.54 -24.60
N PHE A 92 -11.63 -17.37 -23.58
CA PHE A 92 -10.39 -17.34 -22.77
C PHE A 92 -9.09 -17.49 -23.57
N CYS A 93 -9.12 -18.25 -24.68
CA CYS A 93 -7.97 -18.41 -25.55
C CYS A 93 -7.54 -17.09 -26.23
N ALA A 94 -8.49 -16.20 -26.52
CA ALA A 94 -8.20 -14.87 -27.07
C ALA A 94 -7.74 -13.90 -25.98
N GLU A 95 -8.28 -13.99 -24.76
CA GLU A 95 -7.89 -13.15 -23.62
C GLU A 95 -6.46 -13.42 -23.17
N VAL A 96 -6.09 -14.69 -22.99
CA VAL A 96 -4.76 -15.10 -22.52
C VAL A 96 -3.66 -14.92 -23.58
N CYS A 97 -4.01 -14.64 -24.83
CA CYS A 97 -3.05 -14.51 -25.92
C CYS A 97 -2.16 -13.27 -25.69
N PRO A 98 -0.84 -13.43 -25.46
CA PRO A 98 0.04 -12.31 -25.10
C PRO A 98 0.52 -11.49 -26.30
N THR A 99 0.15 -11.87 -27.53
CA THR A 99 0.64 -11.23 -28.74
C THR A 99 -0.19 -9.99 -29.06
N GLU A 100 0.48 -8.93 -29.51
CA GLU A 100 -0.14 -7.74 -30.10
C GLU A 100 0.46 -7.53 -31.50
N PRO A 101 -0.32 -7.64 -32.59
CA PRO A 101 -1.75 -8.02 -32.66
C PRO A 101 -2.04 -9.46 -32.19
N LYS A 102 -3.31 -9.71 -31.82
CA LYS A 102 -3.71 -11.00 -31.24
C LYS A 102 -3.68 -12.13 -32.27
N THR A 103 -3.14 -13.27 -31.86
CA THR A 103 -3.13 -14.50 -32.66
C THR A 103 -4.53 -15.14 -32.74
N ILE A 104 -5.36 -14.96 -31.72
CA ILE A 104 -6.70 -15.55 -31.65
C ILE A 104 -7.72 -14.45 -31.36
N GLU A 105 -8.77 -14.38 -32.18
CA GLU A 105 -9.87 -13.42 -32.04
C GLU A 105 -11.20 -14.16 -31.89
N CYS A 106 -12.11 -13.68 -31.02
CA CYS A 106 -13.41 -14.31 -30.75
C CYS A 106 -14.58 -13.31 -30.93
N GLY A 107 -14.73 -12.74 -32.13
CA GLY A 107 -15.72 -11.69 -32.44
C GLY A 107 -15.45 -10.37 -31.70
N GLU A 108 -16.36 -9.41 -31.69
CA GLU A 108 -16.10 -8.09 -31.04
C GLU A 108 -16.10 -8.17 -29.50
N ASN A 109 -16.67 -9.22 -28.91
CA ASN A 109 -16.93 -9.31 -27.46
C ASN A 109 -15.74 -9.69 -26.58
N HIS A 110 -14.62 -10.14 -27.15
CA HIS A 110 -13.40 -10.42 -26.37
C HIS A 110 -12.53 -9.17 -26.18
N LEU A 111 -12.93 -8.06 -26.79
CA LEU A 111 -12.32 -6.74 -26.66
C LEU A 111 -13.18 -5.80 -25.80
N ILE A 112 -14.07 -6.33 -24.94
CA ILE A 112 -14.61 -5.53 -23.84
C ILE A 112 -13.41 -5.23 -22.93
N ARG A 113 -12.64 -4.21 -23.30
CA ARG A 113 -11.88 -3.41 -22.37
C ARG A 113 -12.90 -2.94 -21.36
N GLU A 114 -12.59 -3.14 -20.10
CA GLU A 114 -13.41 -2.73 -18.98
C GLU A 114 -13.72 -1.22 -19.15
N GLU A 115 -14.93 -0.90 -19.61
CA GLU A 115 -15.54 0.42 -19.34
C GLU A 115 -16.08 0.48 -17.91
N PHE A 116 -15.70 -0.47 -17.04
CA PHE A 116 -15.61 -0.15 -15.63
C PHE A 116 -14.33 0.65 -15.45
N THR A 117 -14.45 1.97 -15.55
CA THR A 117 -13.54 2.84 -14.82
C THR A 117 -13.75 2.50 -13.34
N ILE A 118 -13.03 1.50 -12.83
CA ILE A 118 -12.79 1.40 -11.39
C ILE A 118 -12.06 2.70 -11.08
N LEU A 119 -12.79 3.70 -10.61
CA LEU A 119 -12.16 4.87 -10.01
C LEU A 119 -11.46 4.33 -8.77
N PRO A 120 -10.12 4.24 -8.76
CA PRO A 120 -9.43 3.86 -7.54
C PRO A 120 -9.82 4.89 -6.49
N VAL A 121 -10.35 4.43 -5.37
CA VAL A 121 -10.71 5.31 -4.28
C VAL A 121 -9.41 5.86 -3.70
N GLU A 122 -9.14 7.15 -3.90
CA GLU A 122 -7.91 7.79 -3.45
C GLU A 122 -7.84 7.92 -1.93
N LYS A 123 -8.99 8.12 -1.28
CA LYS A 123 -9.11 8.38 0.17
C LYS A 123 -10.07 7.38 0.81
N SER A 124 -9.66 6.73 1.90
CA SER A 124 -10.54 5.95 2.77
C SER A 124 -10.70 6.63 4.11
N TYR A 125 -11.86 6.50 4.74
CA TYR A 125 -12.10 7.09 6.06
C TYR A 125 -12.11 6.01 7.14
N VAL A 126 -11.43 6.28 8.25
CA VAL A 126 -11.32 5.37 9.39
C VAL A 126 -11.67 6.13 10.67
N ILE A 127 -12.41 5.47 11.55
CA ILE A 127 -12.79 5.99 12.87
C ILE A 127 -11.87 5.36 13.92
N ASP A 128 -11.26 6.20 14.76
CA ASP A 128 -10.47 5.81 15.90
C ASP A 128 -11.39 5.56 17.11
N ASP A 129 -11.61 4.29 17.47
CA ASP A 129 -12.52 3.89 18.56
C ASP A 129 -12.09 4.44 19.94
N TYR A 130 -10.80 4.76 20.15
CA TYR A 130 -10.33 5.33 21.42
C TYR A 130 -10.72 6.80 21.58
N LEU A 131 -10.75 7.56 20.49
CA LEU A 131 -11.12 8.97 20.49
C LEU A 131 -12.61 9.19 20.22
N CYS A 132 -13.28 8.21 19.60
CA CYS A 132 -14.68 8.31 19.26
C CYS A 132 -15.57 8.34 20.51
N ILE A 133 -16.24 9.48 20.72
CA ILE A 133 -17.24 9.66 21.79
C ILE A 133 -18.63 9.08 21.44
N ARG A 134 -18.75 8.37 20.31
CA ARG A 134 -19.99 7.70 19.86
C ARG A 134 -21.20 8.64 19.77
N CYS A 135 -20.99 9.89 19.36
CA CYS A 135 -22.05 10.90 19.23
C CYS A 135 -22.96 10.70 18.01
N LYS A 136 -22.62 9.76 17.10
CA LYS A 136 -23.38 9.38 15.90
C LYS A 136 -23.64 10.52 14.90
N LYS A 137 -22.90 11.64 15.00
CA LYS A 137 -22.99 12.75 14.02
C LYS A 137 -22.55 12.31 12.62
N CYS A 138 -21.47 11.54 12.52
CA CYS A 138 -20.97 11.01 11.26
C CYS A 138 -22.02 10.14 10.52
N MET A 139 -22.80 9.34 11.27
CA MET A 139 -23.88 8.53 10.69
C MET A 139 -24.98 9.39 10.06
N LYS A 140 -25.30 10.54 10.68
CA LYS A 140 -26.31 11.48 10.16
C LYS A 140 -25.79 12.31 9.00
N ALA A 141 -24.49 12.60 8.98
CA ALA A 141 -23.85 13.37 7.92
C ALA A 141 -23.63 12.54 6.65
N CYS A 142 -23.49 11.22 6.77
CA CYS A 142 -23.24 10.37 5.61
C CYS A 142 -24.45 10.35 4.65
N CYS A 143 -24.21 10.77 3.41
CA CYS A 143 -25.19 10.75 2.34
C CYS A 143 -25.49 9.35 1.77
N VAL A 144 -24.67 8.35 2.11
CA VAL A 144 -24.83 6.96 1.67
C VAL A 144 -25.44 6.11 2.78
N GLU A 145 -26.60 5.53 2.50
CA GLU A 145 -27.32 4.73 3.48
C GLU A 145 -26.54 3.45 3.86
N GLY A 146 -26.34 3.26 5.17
CA GLY A 146 -25.65 2.08 5.71
C GLY A 146 -24.16 2.00 5.40
N ALA A 147 -23.53 3.07 4.90
CA ALA A 147 -22.08 3.16 4.78
C ALA A 147 -21.40 3.34 6.15
N ILE A 148 -22.03 4.06 7.08
CA ILE A 148 -21.58 4.16 8.47
C ILE A 148 -22.60 3.45 9.37
N ARG A 149 -22.13 2.44 10.11
CA ARG A 149 -22.98 1.58 10.94
C ARG A 149 -22.39 1.39 12.33
N GLU A 150 -23.25 1.05 13.28
CA GLU A 150 -22.86 0.76 14.66
C GLU A 150 -22.92 -0.76 14.87
N GLU A 151 -21.79 -1.35 15.26
CA GLU A 151 -21.68 -2.77 15.63
C GLU A 151 -20.87 -2.86 16.93
N ASP A 152 -21.30 -3.70 17.88
CA ASP A 152 -20.59 -3.95 19.14
C ASP A 152 -20.15 -2.68 19.89
N ASN A 153 -21.04 -1.67 19.94
CA ASN A 153 -20.76 -0.37 20.54
C ASN A 153 -19.58 0.38 19.87
N ARG A 154 -19.30 0.11 18.60
CA ARG A 154 -18.32 0.82 17.78
C ARG A 154 -18.99 1.37 16.52
N ILE A 155 -18.50 2.49 16.03
CA ILE A 155 -18.95 3.06 14.75
C ILE A 155 -17.94 2.65 13.68
N LEU A 156 -18.41 1.94 12.66
CA LEU A 156 -17.61 1.39 11.57
C LEU A 156 -18.05 1.99 10.23
N ILE A 157 -17.09 2.19 9.33
CA ILE A 157 -17.31 2.64 7.96
C ILE A 157 -17.12 1.44 7.04
N ASP A 158 -18.16 1.08 6.30
CA ASP A 158 -18.15 0.08 5.23
C ASP A 158 -17.50 0.69 3.98
N GLN A 159 -16.25 0.31 3.72
CA GLN A 159 -15.48 0.83 2.60
C GLN A 159 -16.05 0.41 1.23
N ALA A 160 -16.87 -0.64 1.17
CA ALA A 160 -17.51 -1.05 -0.09
C ALA A 160 -18.65 -0.10 -0.49
N LYS A 161 -19.24 0.61 0.47
CA LYS A 161 -20.32 1.58 0.23
C LYS A 161 -19.84 3.03 0.29
N CYS A 162 -18.74 3.30 0.98
CA CYS A 162 -18.19 4.63 1.13
C CYS A 162 -17.80 5.23 -0.23
N ILE A 163 -18.40 6.36 -0.60
CA ILE A 163 -18.04 7.13 -1.81
C ILE A 163 -16.95 8.18 -1.54
N SER A 164 -16.43 8.21 -0.32
CA SER A 164 -15.33 9.08 0.10
C SER A 164 -15.57 10.60 0.00
N CYS A 165 -16.81 11.06 0.20
CA CYS A 165 -17.18 12.48 0.16
C CYS A 165 -16.57 13.36 1.26
N GLY A 166 -16.27 12.81 2.45
CA GLY A 166 -15.67 13.56 3.55
C GLY A 166 -16.63 14.24 4.55
N ASP A 167 -17.94 14.22 4.33
CA ASP A 167 -18.94 14.85 5.23
C ASP A 167 -18.84 14.39 6.70
N CYS A 168 -18.43 13.13 6.89
CA CYS A 168 -18.23 12.57 8.22
C CYS A 168 -17.06 13.20 8.97
N LEU A 169 -16.03 13.68 8.26
CA LEU A 169 -14.84 14.32 8.82
C LEU A 169 -15.17 15.70 9.37
N GLU A 170 -15.88 16.52 8.59
CA GLU A 170 -16.30 17.87 9.01
C GLU A 170 -17.31 17.85 10.16
N SER A 171 -18.21 16.87 10.16
CA SER A 171 -19.23 16.74 11.21
C SER A 171 -18.70 16.20 12.55
N CYS A 172 -17.46 15.69 12.59
CA CYS A 172 -16.88 15.09 13.77
C CYS A 172 -16.46 16.17 14.79
N PRO A 173 -17.06 16.21 16.00
CA PRO A 173 -16.73 17.23 17.00
C PRO A 173 -15.41 16.96 17.72
N VAL A 174 -14.83 15.78 17.57
CA VAL A 174 -13.57 15.37 18.20
C VAL A 174 -12.48 15.38 17.13
N LYS A 175 -11.51 16.29 17.25
CA LYS A 175 -10.34 16.34 16.37
C LYS A 175 -9.60 15.00 16.41
N GLY A 176 -9.36 14.43 15.23
CA GLY A 176 -8.62 13.17 15.09
C GLY A 176 -9.39 11.89 15.39
N ALA A 177 -10.68 11.94 15.81
CA ALA A 177 -11.46 10.70 15.97
C ALA A 177 -11.86 10.08 14.61
N LEU A 178 -11.98 10.90 13.56
CA LEU A 178 -12.19 10.44 12.20
C LEU A 178 -10.99 10.89 11.35
N LYS A 179 -10.43 9.97 10.57
CA LYS A 179 -9.17 10.16 9.82
C LYS A 179 -9.37 9.76 8.36
N SER A 180 -8.86 10.54 7.43
CA SER A 180 -8.66 10.13 6.03
C SER A 180 -7.35 9.35 5.92
N ILE A 181 -7.33 8.30 5.10
CA ILE A 181 -6.13 7.55 4.73
C ILE A 181 -6.08 7.56 3.21
N HIS A 182 -5.04 8.19 2.67
CA HIS A 182 -4.80 8.24 1.24
C HIS A 182 -4.16 6.92 0.80
N ILE A 183 -4.83 6.20 -0.09
CA ILE A 183 -4.42 4.86 -0.56
C ILE A 183 -3.63 4.96 -1.89
N ALA A 184 -3.68 6.10 -2.57
CA ALA A 184 -2.90 6.36 -3.77
C ALA A 184 -1.42 6.69 -3.44
N ASN A 185 -0.52 6.41 -4.40
CA ASN A 185 0.90 6.85 -4.37
C ASN A 185 1.67 6.41 -3.12
N LEU A 186 1.52 5.14 -2.71
CA LEU A 186 2.12 4.60 -1.48
C LEU A 186 3.66 4.70 -1.44
N ASP A 187 4.33 4.62 -2.59
CA ASP A 187 5.79 4.67 -2.64
C ASP A 187 6.29 6.11 -2.53
N GLU A 188 5.64 7.05 -3.22
CA GLU A 188 5.89 8.49 -3.10
C GLU A 188 5.61 8.99 -1.67
N GLN A 189 4.54 8.50 -1.04
CA GLN A 189 4.27 8.78 0.37
C GLN A 189 5.44 8.35 1.27
N LYS A 190 6.02 7.16 1.06
CA LYS A 190 7.19 6.69 1.84
C LYS A 190 8.41 7.56 1.59
N GLU A 191 8.63 7.97 0.34
CA GLU A 191 9.74 8.86 -0.01
C GLU A 191 9.62 10.22 0.69
N ILE A 192 8.42 10.81 0.73
CA ILE A 192 8.14 12.05 1.46
C ILE A 192 8.38 11.87 2.96
N ILE A 193 7.87 10.78 3.56
CA ILE A 193 8.10 10.48 4.99
C ILE A 193 9.60 10.42 5.29
N ASN A 194 10.37 9.68 4.49
CA ASN A 194 11.81 9.53 4.67
C ASN A 194 12.54 10.87 4.50
N LEU A 195 12.14 11.69 3.51
CA LEU A 195 12.68 13.02 3.28
C LEU A 195 12.48 13.92 4.50
N VAL A 196 11.25 14.00 5.01
CA VAL A 196 10.89 14.81 6.18
C VAL A 196 11.67 14.36 7.41
N VAL A 197 11.68 13.06 7.71
CA VAL A 197 12.40 12.51 8.86
C VAL A 197 13.89 12.80 8.75
N SER A 198 14.51 12.54 7.60
CA SER A 198 15.95 12.78 7.39
C SER A 198 16.31 14.25 7.55
N LYS A 199 15.45 15.17 7.07
CA LYS A 199 15.66 16.62 7.23
C LYS A 199 15.57 17.05 8.69
N LEU A 200 14.60 16.53 9.43
CA LEU A 200 14.44 16.80 10.87
C LEU A 200 15.61 16.23 11.68
N GLU A 201 16.07 15.01 11.37
CA GLU A 201 17.25 14.41 12.00
C GLU A 201 18.51 15.23 11.75
N LYS A 202 18.78 15.59 10.48
CA LYS A 202 19.94 16.42 10.13
C LYS A 202 19.93 17.78 10.84
N THR A 203 18.76 18.43 10.90
CA THR A 203 18.60 19.72 11.60
C THR A 203 18.96 19.61 13.09
N LEU A 204 18.68 18.45 13.71
CA LEU A 204 18.99 18.19 15.10
C LEU A 204 20.47 17.81 15.32
N GLU A 205 21.06 17.07 14.38
CA GLU A 205 22.49 16.73 14.38
C GLU A 205 23.36 17.98 14.20
N ASP A 206 22.97 18.92 13.34
CA ASP A 206 23.64 20.21 13.16
C ASP A 206 23.65 21.06 14.44
N LYS A 207 22.78 20.76 15.41
CA LYS A 207 22.69 21.43 16.71
C LYS A 207 23.09 20.55 17.89
N GLU A 208 23.78 19.45 17.65
CA GLU A 208 24.14 18.49 18.71
C GLU A 208 24.93 19.15 19.85
N GLU A 209 25.84 20.09 19.52
CA GLU A 209 26.64 20.82 20.51
C GLU A 209 25.78 21.65 21.48
N GLU A 210 24.82 22.41 20.96
CA GLU A 210 23.88 23.19 21.78
C GLU A 210 22.99 22.29 22.66
N ILE A 211 22.59 21.13 22.12
CA ILE A 211 21.74 20.17 22.83
C ILE A 211 22.53 19.47 23.95
N ARG A 212 23.82 19.21 23.73
CA ARG A 212 24.71 18.53 24.70
C ARG A 212 24.82 19.30 26.01
N ASP A 213 24.92 20.63 25.93
CA ASP A 213 25.11 21.51 27.09
C ASP A 213 23.80 21.99 27.72
N LEU A 214 22.66 21.46 27.25
CA LEU A 214 21.35 21.81 27.78
C LEU A 214 21.17 21.30 29.22
N PRO A 215 20.89 22.17 30.20
CA PRO A 215 20.68 21.75 31.58
C PRO A 215 19.35 20.98 31.73
N ARG A 216 19.31 20.05 32.70
CA ARG A 216 18.22 19.07 32.89
C ARG A 216 16.82 19.67 33.05
N ASP A 217 16.75 20.91 33.56
CA ASP A 217 15.48 21.58 33.84
C ASP A 217 15.01 22.53 32.72
N LYS A 218 15.82 22.74 31.68
CA LYS A 218 15.48 23.63 30.57
C LYS A 218 14.96 22.84 29.37
N LEU A 219 14.10 23.51 28.63
CA LEU A 219 13.52 23.00 27.40
C LEU A 219 14.14 23.76 26.23
N PHE A 220 14.66 23.02 25.25
CA PHE A 220 15.17 23.58 24.02
C PHE A 220 14.02 23.73 23.03
N LYS A 221 13.89 24.92 22.43
CA LYS A 221 12.88 25.22 21.40
C LYS A 221 13.59 25.75 20.18
N MET A 222 13.16 25.30 19.01
CA MET A 222 13.55 25.92 17.75
C MET A 222 12.44 25.81 16.72
N GLU A 223 12.50 26.70 15.73
CA GLU A 223 11.56 26.76 14.61
C GLU A 223 12.29 26.33 13.34
N LEU A 224 11.64 25.50 12.53
CA LEU A 224 12.10 25.12 11.20
C LEU A 224 11.05 25.59 10.17
N PRO A 225 11.44 26.34 9.12
CA PRO A 225 10.50 26.78 8.11
C PRO A 225 9.96 25.59 7.32
N LEU A 226 8.65 25.56 7.07
CA LEU A 226 7.98 24.47 6.34
C LEU A 226 8.20 24.57 4.82
N LYS A 227 8.37 25.78 4.28
CA LYS A 227 8.48 26.04 2.83
C LYS A 227 9.49 25.13 2.10
N PRO A 228 10.74 24.97 2.54
CA PRO A 228 11.70 24.13 1.83
C PRO A 228 11.29 22.64 1.82
N ILE A 229 10.66 22.18 2.90
CA ILE A 229 10.19 20.79 3.02
C ILE A 229 9.00 20.55 2.07
N MET A 230 8.08 21.52 2.00
CA MET A 230 6.96 21.48 1.07
C MET A 230 7.45 21.50 -0.37
N GLU A 231 8.36 22.40 -0.75
CA GLU A 231 8.91 22.47 -2.10
C GLU A 231 9.61 21.18 -2.54
N ASP A 232 10.40 20.56 -1.65
CA ASP A 232 11.06 19.28 -1.96
C ASP A 232 10.05 18.12 -2.03
N SER A 233 9.01 18.13 -1.22
CA SER A 233 7.96 17.10 -1.23
C SER A 233 7.05 17.22 -2.46
N LEU A 234 6.74 18.44 -2.91
CA LEU A 234 5.95 18.72 -4.11
C LEU A 234 6.64 18.29 -5.41
N LYS A 235 7.98 18.16 -5.39
CA LYS A 235 8.74 17.57 -6.52
C LYS A 235 8.51 16.05 -6.64
N ILE A 236 8.19 15.38 -5.54
CA ILE A 236 7.92 13.94 -5.50
C ILE A 236 6.46 13.68 -5.87
N LEU A 237 5.54 14.43 -5.26
CA LEU A 237 4.11 14.28 -5.47
C LEU A 237 3.46 15.65 -5.69
N SER A 238 2.76 15.81 -6.81
CA SER A 238 2.16 17.09 -7.20
C SER A 238 0.88 17.45 -6.45
N ASP A 239 0.30 16.52 -5.69
CA ASP A 239 -0.89 16.76 -4.86
C ASP A 239 -0.52 17.48 -3.56
N GLU A 240 -0.80 18.78 -3.50
CA GLU A 240 -0.47 19.66 -2.37
C GLU A 240 -1.23 19.29 -1.09
N GLU A 241 -2.50 18.90 -1.19
CA GLU A 241 -3.32 18.51 -0.03
C GLU A 241 -2.76 17.23 0.61
N LEU A 242 -2.40 16.25 -0.23
CA LEU A 242 -1.80 15.00 0.21
C LEU A 242 -0.42 15.22 0.84
N VAL A 243 0.43 16.03 0.22
CA VAL A 243 1.76 16.37 0.76
C VAL A 243 1.64 17.03 2.13
N HIS A 244 0.74 18.01 2.28
CA HIS A 244 0.48 18.68 3.54
C HIS A 244 0.04 17.70 4.64
N ASP A 245 -0.95 16.86 4.33
CA ASP A 245 -1.47 15.82 5.22
C ASP A 245 -0.37 14.85 5.70
N ILE A 246 0.54 14.46 4.80
CA ILE A 246 1.66 13.56 5.13
C ILE A 246 2.61 14.25 6.10
N ILE A 247 3.00 15.50 5.83
CA ILE A 247 3.94 16.24 6.66
C ILE A 247 3.36 16.48 8.05
N GLU A 248 2.09 16.90 8.15
CA GLU A 248 1.39 17.08 9.43
C GLU A 248 1.39 15.77 10.23
N ARG A 249 0.97 14.66 9.62
CA ARG A 249 0.90 13.35 10.31
C ARG A 249 2.27 12.85 10.77
N VAL A 250 3.30 13.02 9.95
CA VAL A 250 4.66 12.62 10.28
C VAL A 250 5.15 13.48 11.43
N THR A 251 5.10 14.80 11.31
CA THR A 251 5.62 15.72 12.33
C THR A 251 4.92 15.54 13.68
N ASP A 252 3.60 15.54 13.73
CA ASP A 252 2.85 15.47 15.00
C ASP A 252 3.01 14.15 15.76
N ARG A 253 3.26 13.05 15.03
CA ARG A 253 3.41 11.71 15.61
C ARG A 253 4.85 11.33 15.86
N LEU A 254 5.80 11.96 15.16
CA LEU A 254 7.20 11.62 15.27
C LEU A 254 7.73 12.01 16.65
N LYS A 255 8.35 11.04 17.32
CA LYS A 255 9.13 11.24 18.53
C LYS A 255 10.53 10.73 18.27
N LEU A 256 11.47 11.65 18.11
CA LEU A 256 12.86 11.30 17.88
C LEU A 256 13.60 11.22 19.21
N ARG A 257 14.44 10.18 19.33
CA ARG A 257 15.29 9.94 20.49
C ARG A 257 16.71 10.30 20.11
N ILE A 258 17.29 11.27 20.78
CA ILE A 258 18.64 11.75 20.46
C ILE A 258 19.59 11.27 21.54
N ILE A 259 20.75 10.78 21.12
CA ILE A 259 21.86 10.44 22.02
C ILE A 259 23.03 11.33 21.64
N THR A 260 23.45 12.19 22.58
CA THR A 260 24.68 12.98 22.45
C THR A 260 25.85 12.23 23.09
N TRP A 261 27.08 12.51 22.65
CA TRP A 261 28.27 11.84 23.17
C TRP A 261 29.38 12.82 23.54
N ASP A 262 29.84 12.78 24.79
CA ASP A 262 30.91 13.64 25.30
C ASP A 262 32.16 12.83 25.64
N GLU A 263 33.10 12.76 24.69
CA GLU A 263 34.34 11.99 24.84
C GLU A 263 35.20 12.48 26.02
N SER A 264 35.09 13.76 26.40
CA SER A 264 35.92 14.36 27.46
C SER A 264 35.66 13.75 28.85
N LYS A 265 34.44 13.24 29.09
CA LYS A 265 34.03 12.63 30.37
C LYS A 265 34.35 11.13 30.45
N CYS A 266 34.83 10.52 29.35
CA CYS A 266 34.97 9.08 29.25
C CYS A 266 36.25 8.58 29.93
N THR A 267 36.10 7.76 30.97
CA THR A 267 37.20 7.08 31.67
C THR A 267 37.54 5.70 31.09
N GLN A 268 36.97 5.36 29.93
CA GLN A 268 37.18 4.08 29.23
C GLN A 268 36.85 2.82 30.06
N CYS A 269 35.88 2.90 30.98
CA CYS A 269 35.45 1.77 31.83
C CYS A 269 34.79 0.58 31.09
N ARG A 270 34.47 0.75 29.79
CA ARG A 270 33.91 -0.27 28.86
C ARG A 270 32.52 -0.84 29.21
N LEU A 271 31.84 -0.34 30.24
CA LEU A 271 30.50 -0.81 30.61
C LEU A 271 29.49 -0.66 29.45
N CYS A 272 29.49 0.49 28.79
CA CYS A 272 28.60 0.77 27.66
C CYS A 272 28.87 -0.10 26.42
N VAL A 273 30.09 -0.63 26.26
CA VAL A 273 30.46 -1.54 25.15
C VAL A 273 29.77 -2.88 25.35
N LYS A 274 29.77 -3.39 26.60
CA LYS A 274 29.17 -4.68 26.94
C LYS A 274 27.64 -4.64 26.85
N GLU A 275 27.02 -3.55 27.28
CA GLU A 275 25.56 -3.43 27.36
C GLU A 275 24.90 -2.94 26.06
N CYS A 276 25.67 -2.59 25.01
CA CYS A 276 25.11 -2.09 23.76
C CYS A 276 24.51 -3.23 22.91
N PRO A 277 23.17 -3.31 22.74
CA PRO A 277 22.55 -4.43 22.03
C PRO A 277 22.82 -4.44 20.53
N SER A 278 23.12 -3.26 19.95
CA SER A 278 23.39 -3.13 18.51
C SER A 278 24.87 -3.22 18.14
N GLY A 279 25.77 -3.32 19.12
CA GLY A 279 27.21 -3.27 18.87
C GLY A 279 27.70 -1.91 18.33
N ALA A 280 26.91 -0.84 18.45
CA ALA A 280 27.28 0.50 17.99
C ALA A 280 28.44 1.12 18.78
N ILE A 281 28.78 0.59 19.95
CA ILE A 281 29.85 1.11 20.79
C ILE A 281 30.96 0.07 20.79
N THR A 282 32.14 0.47 20.32
CA THR A 282 33.31 -0.39 20.19
C THR A 282 34.44 0.12 21.07
N TYR A 283 35.38 -0.77 21.40
CA TYR A 283 36.60 -0.42 22.12
C TYR A 283 37.80 -0.88 21.31
N SER A 284 38.76 0.03 21.09
CA SER A 284 40.08 -0.30 20.55
C SER A 284 41.18 0.20 21.50
N PRO A 285 42.29 -0.52 21.66
CA PRO A 285 43.42 -0.09 22.48
C PRO A 285 43.96 1.30 22.09
N ASP A 286 43.95 1.60 20.78
CA ASP A 286 44.53 2.83 20.24
C ASP A 286 43.57 4.02 20.23
N SER A 287 42.26 3.78 20.14
CA SER A 287 41.25 4.83 19.94
C SER A 287 40.19 4.92 21.04
N GLY A 288 40.32 4.10 22.09
CA GLY A 288 39.42 4.13 23.24
C GLY A 288 38.02 3.60 22.92
N VAL A 289 37.04 4.07 23.69
CA VAL A 289 35.62 3.75 23.47
C VAL A 289 35.06 4.71 22.43
N LYS A 290 34.60 4.18 21.29
CA LYS A 290 34.00 4.97 20.21
C LYS A 290 32.59 4.50 19.89
N ARG A 291 31.72 5.47 19.56
CA ARG A 291 30.35 5.23 19.13
C ARG A 291 30.21 5.44 17.62
N ASP A 292 29.58 4.47 16.97
CA ASP A 292 29.14 4.51 15.58
C ASP A 292 27.66 4.98 15.56
N PRO A 293 27.35 6.19 15.05
CA PRO A 293 25.99 6.72 15.04
C PRO A 293 25.06 5.93 14.11
N ASP A 294 25.57 5.39 13.00
CA ASP A 294 24.78 4.70 11.97
C ASP A 294 24.23 3.36 12.47
N LYS A 295 24.96 2.69 13.38
CA LYS A 295 24.52 1.45 14.03
C LYS A 295 23.70 1.67 15.30
N CYS A 296 23.50 2.92 15.71
CA CYS A 296 22.88 3.23 16.99
C CYS A 296 21.35 3.12 16.92
N LEU A 297 20.76 2.21 17.69
CA LEU A 297 19.30 2.05 17.78
C LEU A 297 18.60 3.11 18.65
N ARG A 298 19.34 4.12 19.15
CA ARG A 298 18.81 5.21 20.01
C ARG A 298 18.01 4.68 21.24
N CYS A 299 18.46 3.57 21.84
CA CYS A 299 17.74 2.80 22.86
C CYS A 299 17.92 3.27 24.32
N SER A 300 18.80 4.24 24.58
CA SER A 300 19.15 4.80 25.91
C SER A 300 20.00 3.93 26.87
N THR A 301 20.40 2.71 26.49
CA THR A 301 21.19 1.85 27.40
C THR A 301 22.53 2.46 27.82
N CYS A 302 23.23 3.12 26.89
CA CYS A 302 24.51 3.78 27.20
C CYS A 302 24.36 4.95 28.18
N TYR A 303 23.24 5.66 28.12
CA TYR A 303 22.90 6.75 29.06
C TYR A 303 22.67 6.20 30.47
N GLN A 304 21.92 5.10 30.60
CA GLN A 304 21.60 4.50 31.90
C GLN A 304 22.80 3.79 32.55
N THR A 305 23.69 3.23 31.73
CA THR A 305 24.82 2.43 32.22
C THR A 305 26.03 3.30 32.59
N CYS A 306 26.16 4.50 32.04
CA CYS A 306 27.36 5.31 32.22
C CYS A 306 27.33 6.11 33.54
N PRO A 307 28.17 5.78 34.53
CA PRO A 307 28.21 6.53 35.79
C PRO A 307 28.84 7.92 35.66
N PHE A 308 29.53 8.19 34.54
CA PHE A 308 30.25 9.45 34.28
C PHE A 308 29.45 10.44 33.41
N GLY A 309 28.25 10.07 32.95
CA GLY A 309 27.40 10.97 32.15
C GLY A 309 27.97 11.31 30.76
N VAL A 310 28.69 10.38 30.13
CA VAL A 310 29.25 10.53 28.77
C VAL A 310 28.17 10.63 27.70
N ALA A 311 27.12 9.82 27.82
CA ALA A 311 25.98 9.88 26.91
C ALA A 311 24.92 10.81 27.50
N GLY A 312 24.34 11.69 26.68
CA GLY A 312 23.09 12.40 26.98
C GLY A 312 21.93 11.73 26.25
N TYR A 313 20.72 11.77 26.81
CA TYR A 313 19.53 11.21 26.17
C TYR A 313 18.37 12.20 26.20
N PHE A 314 17.89 12.55 25.01
CA PHE A 314 16.87 13.57 24.81
C PHE A 314 15.74 13.05 23.96
N VAL A 315 14.55 13.59 24.20
CA VAL A 315 13.36 13.30 23.39
C VAL A 315 12.94 14.58 22.70
N ALA A 316 12.92 14.52 21.37
CA ALA A 316 12.41 15.57 20.51
C ALA A 316 10.96 15.27 20.13
N LYS A 317 10.11 16.29 20.23
CA LYS A 317 8.75 16.29 19.69
C LYS A 317 8.62 17.43 18.70
N PHE A 318 7.96 17.13 17.58
CA PHE A 318 7.67 18.06 16.52
C PHE A 318 6.17 18.36 16.54
N LEU A 319 5.82 19.60 16.23
CA LEU A 319 4.45 20.04 16.03
C LEU A 319 4.44 20.98 14.84
N MET A 320 3.60 20.70 13.87
CA MET A 320 3.39 21.62 12.75
C MET A 320 2.42 22.72 13.18
N ASP A 321 2.75 23.97 12.85
CA ASP A 321 1.93 25.14 13.07
C ASP A 321 1.68 25.84 11.73
N ASP A 322 0.41 25.83 11.31
CA ASP A 322 -0.10 26.32 10.04
C ASP A 322 -0.83 27.68 10.15
N GLN A 323 -0.82 28.31 11.33
CA GLN A 323 -1.63 29.50 11.64
C GLN A 323 -1.11 30.80 10.97
N GLU A 324 0.11 30.83 10.43
CA GLU A 324 0.73 32.00 9.79
C GLU A 324 1.14 31.67 8.33
N ASP A 325 1.10 32.68 7.42
CA ASP A 325 1.34 32.60 5.96
C ASP A 325 2.59 31.79 5.51
N ASP A 326 3.53 31.55 6.43
CA ASP A 326 4.83 30.92 6.20
C ASP A 326 5.06 29.70 7.13
N GLY A 327 4.02 28.88 7.36
CA GLY A 327 3.96 27.67 8.21
C GLY A 327 5.28 27.12 8.77
N LYS A 328 5.29 26.73 10.05
CA LYS A 328 6.52 26.36 10.76
C LYS A 328 6.40 25.03 11.48
N ILE A 329 7.52 24.33 11.63
CA ILE A 329 7.61 23.14 12.48
C ILE A 329 8.29 23.56 13.79
N MET A 330 7.53 23.49 14.88
CA MET A 330 8.01 23.72 16.23
C MET A 330 8.70 22.47 16.75
N ILE A 331 10.00 22.57 16.99
CA ILE A 331 10.80 21.48 17.55
C ILE A 331 11.01 21.76 19.02
N THR A 332 10.57 20.82 19.86
CA THR A 332 10.74 20.89 21.31
C THR A 332 11.57 19.72 21.80
N LEU A 333 12.62 20.02 22.54
CA LEU A 333 13.58 19.04 23.04
C LEU A 333 13.63 19.10 24.55
N LYS A 334 13.44 17.94 25.17
CA LYS A 334 13.54 17.78 26.62
C LYS A 334 14.55 16.70 26.97
N PRO A 335 15.47 16.96 27.92
CA PRO A 335 16.33 15.91 28.47
C PRO A 335 15.47 14.89 29.23
N SER A 336 15.82 13.61 29.09
CA SER A 336 15.16 12.56 29.87
C SER A 336 15.58 12.63 31.34
N LEU A 337 14.62 12.38 32.23
CA LEU A 337 14.79 12.42 33.69
C LEU A 337 15.04 11.01 34.29
N LEU A 338 15.21 9.98 33.44
CA LEU A 338 15.52 8.62 33.90
C LEU A 338 16.95 8.54 34.47
N PRO A 339 17.19 7.72 35.49
CA PRO A 339 17.97 8.14 36.65
C PRO A 339 19.46 8.07 36.38
N ILE A 340 20.12 9.23 36.31
CA ILE A 340 21.51 9.32 36.74
C ILE A 340 21.41 9.56 38.23
N THR A 341 21.69 8.52 39.04
CA THR A 341 22.01 8.65 40.46
C THR A 341 22.78 9.94 40.67
N GLU A 342 22.34 10.77 41.61
CA GLU A 342 22.92 12.07 41.92
C GLU A 342 24.45 12.05 41.76
N PRO A 343 25.06 13.09 41.17
CA PRO A 343 26.51 13.15 41.11
C PRO A 343 27.04 12.99 42.54
N ILE A 344 27.75 11.89 42.83
CA ILE A 344 29.18 12.05 43.07
C ILE A 344 29.54 13.31 43.88
N PRO A 345 29.16 13.53 45.15
CA PRO A 345 29.57 14.76 45.85
C PRO A 345 31.08 14.94 45.72
N GLU A 346 31.53 16.15 45.35
CA GLU A 346 32.93 16.50 45.04
C GLU A 346 33.92 16.08 46.15
N THR A 347 33.43 15.79 47.35
CA THR A 347 34.18 15.26 48.50
C THR A 347 34.90 13.92 48.28
N LEU A 348 34.65 13.20 47.18
CA LEU A 348 35.33 11.93 46.86
C LEU A 348 36.39 12.03 45.74
N GLN A 349 36.67 13.23 45.22
CA GLN A 349 37.71 13.44 44.20
C GLN A 349 39.11 13.67 44.78
N GLU A 350 39.27 13.84 46.09
CA GLU A 350 40.58 14.13 46.73
C GLU A 350 41.23 12.94 47.46
N SER A 351 40.75 11.70 47.27
CA SER A 351 41.43 10.53 47.81
C SER A 351 41.94 9.61 46.70
N LYS A 352 43.04 10.01 46.05
CA LYS A 352 43.96 9.09 45.36
C LYS A 352 45.38 9.61 45.40
#